data_AF-A0A150SHA7-F1
#
_entry.id   AF-A0A150SHA7-F1
#
_cell.length_a   1.000
_cell.length_b   1.000
_cell.length_c   1.000
_cell.angle_alpha   90.00
_cell.angle_beta   90.00
_cell.angle_gamma   90.00
#
_symmetry.space_group_name_H-M   'P 1'
#
loop_
_entity.id
_entity.type
_entity.pdbx_description
1 polymer ?
#
loop_
_entity_poly.entity_id
_entity_poly.type
_entity_poly.pdbx_seq_one_letter_code
_entity_poly.pdbx_strand_id
1 'polypeptide(L)'
;MLYPYDDDACYARRDDPYRNLAELTRNAREFRRQIRDGDPTRRVRHGIAGIMLLPLVAVIGCTDSPAHDFSVHDFHDAILGALCANLTACCGVTVPADACVDQLRSSMGAHPELQAEAVAAGRLEFREGPARACIDHMQALSCPDFEAMGASGAWPACDGAFVAKVATGGDCAVSAECADADTYCEVAIFAHLGTCVVKPGSGDPCTHECGDGLVCPSKRGSFCVAAKPNGQACESDRACLSGYCNDSGGETICSDPEANGQPCANDSQCKEGNCDTSSDPPVCAPKRPNGATCTAGDECANGACVDHQGSGVYTCASAASGCSISL
;
A
#
# COMPACT_ATOMS: atom_id res chain seq x y z
N MET A 1 31.92 -36.65 0.78
CA MET A 1 30.98 -37.37 1.64
C MET A 1 29.60 -36.86 1.29
N LEU A 2 28.85 -37.71 0.58
CA LEU A 2 27.53 -37.41 0.04
C LEU A 2 26.48 -37.78 1.10
N TYR A 3 25.56 -36.87 1.38
CA TYR A 3 24.25 -37.20 1.95
C TYR A 3 23.19 -36.86 0.91
N PRO A 4 22.34 -37.80 0.48
CA PRO A 4 21.12 -37.50 -0.23
C PRO A 4 20.03 -37.14 0.79
N TYR A 5 19.30 -36.06 0.55
CA TYR A 5 18.06 -35.74 1.26
C TYR A 5 16.88 -36.17 0.39
N ASP A 6 16.03 -37.04 0.95
CA ASP A 6 14.77 -37.54 0.38
C ASP A 6 13.64 -36.52 0.60
N ASP A 7 12.89 -36.21 -0.45
CA ASP A 7 11.86 -35.13 -0.49
C ASP A 7 10.40 -35.63 -0.31
N ASP A 8 10.16 -36.88 0.12
CA ASP A 8 8.82 -37.49 0.02
C ASP A 8 7.98 -37.59 1.32
N ALA A 9 8.24 -36.77 2.35
CA ALA A 9 7.54 -36.90 3.65
C ALA A 9 6.70 -35.70 4.13
N CYS A 10 6.33 -34.73 3.29
CA CYS A 10 5.64 -33.50 3.74
C CYS A 10 4.31 -33.17 3.03
N TYR A 11 3.45 -34.18 2.80
CA TYR A 11 2.08 -33.96 2.28
C TYR A 11 0.94 -34.45 3.18
N ALA A 12 1.16 -34.56 4.50
CA ALA A 12 0.11 -34.96 5.43
C ALA A 12 0.04 -34.05 6.68
N ARG A 13 -0.49 -32.84 6.48
CA ARG A 13 -1.31 -32.02 7.41
C ARG A 13 -1.36 -30.58 6.91
N ARG A 14 -2.22 -30.32 5.93
CA ARG A 14 -2.73 -28.96 5.71
C ARG A 14 -3.94 -28.80 6.61
N ASP A 15 -3.82 -27.99 7.65
CA ASP A 15 -4.99 -27.45 8.33
C ASP A 15 -5.68 -26.50 7.35
N ASP A 16 -6.94 -26.82 7.09
CA ASP A 16 -7.82 -26.14 6.14
C ASP A 16 -8.27 -24.78 6.71
N PRO A 17 -7.87 -23.64 6.11
CA PRO A 17 -8.26 -22.32 6.59
C PRO A 17 -9.78 -22.06 6.51
N TYR A 18 -10.54 -22.90 5.81
CA TYR A 18 -12.01 -22.80 5.74
C TYR A 18 -12.74 -23.41 6.95
N ARG A 19 -12.05 -24.14 7.83
CA ARG A 19 -12.68 -24.77 9.01
C ARG A 19 -13.21 -23.74 10.01
N ASN A 20 -12.59 -22.56 10.10
CA ASN A 20 -13.04 -21.46 10.97
C ASN A 20 -14.26 -20.71 10.41
N LEU A 21 -14.47 -20.70 9.08
CA LEU A 21 -15.63 -20.05 8.48
C LEU A 21 -16.94 -20.82 8.77
N ALA A 22 -16.86 -22.15 8.84
CA ALA A 22 -17.98 -23.02 9.16
C ALA A 22 -18.40 -22.95 10.64
N GLU A 23 -17.47 -22.65 11.56
CA GLU A 23 -17.79 -22.39 12.97
C GLU A 23 -18.35 -20.98 13.19
N LEU A 24 -17.81 -19.96 12.50
CA LEU A 24 -18.35 -18.60 12.53
C LEU A 24 -19.79 -18.53 11.99
N THR A 25 -20.09 -19.21 10.89
CA THR A 25 -21.47 -19.28 10.36
C THR A 25 -22.41 -20.09 11.24
N ARG A 26 -21.91 -21.05 12.03
CA ARG A 26 -22.70 -21.80 13.01
C ARG A 26 -23.06 -20.93 14.21
N ASN A 27 -22.08 -20.21 14.76
CA ASN A 27 -22.27 -19.30 15.89
C ASN A 27 -23.21 -18.13 15.54
N ALA A 28 -23.10 -17.59 14.33
CA ALA A 28 -24.02 -16.55 13.83
C ALA A 28 -25.47 -17.03 13.67
N ARG A 29 -25.68 -18.31 13.30
CA ARG A 29 -27.02 -18.92 13.23
C ARG A 29 -27.61 -19.20 14.61
N GLU A 30 -26.81 -19.62 15.58
CA GLU A 30 -27.27 -19.81 16.97
C GLU A 30 -27.64 -18.48 17.63
N PHE A 31 -26.84 -17.43 17.42
CA PHE A 31 -27.16 -16.10 17.96
C PHE A 31 -28.47 -15.54 17.37
N ARG A 32 -28.70 -15.72 16.07
CA ARG A 32 -29.97 -15.34 15.43
C ARG A 32 -31.17 -16.17 15.92
N ARG A 33 -30.98 -17.44 16.31
CA ARG A 33 -32.03 -18.23 16.96
C ARG A 33 -32.33 -17.70 18.36
N GLN A 34 -31.32 -17.37 19.15
CA GLN A 34 -31.51 -16.80 20.50
C GLN A 34 -32.25 -15.46 20.49
N ILE A 35 -32.04 -14.62 19.47
CA ILE A 35 -32.79 -13.35 19.30
C ILE A 35 -34.22 -13.60 18.80
N ARG A 36 -34.42 -14.58 17.91
CA ARG A 36 -35.73 -14.88 17.32
C ARG A 36 -36.66 -15.60 18.31
N ASP A 37 -36.13 -16.49 19.13
CA ASP A 37 -36.89 -17.27 20.10
C ASP A 37 -37.06 -16.51 21.43
N GLY A 38 -37.07 -15.17 21.37
CA GLY A 38 -37.16 -14.27 22.52
C GLY A 38 -38.10 -14.84 23.59
N ASP A 39 -37.49 -15.31 24.68
CA ASP A 39 -38.19 -15.81 25.85
C ASP A 39 -38.39 -14.63 26.81
N PRO A 40 -39.58 -13.99 26.82
CA PRO A 40 -39.87 -12.86 27.69
C PRO A 40 -40.01 -13.27 29.17
N THR A 41 -39.79 -14.53 29.54
CA THR A 41 -40.08 -15.03 30.90
C THR A 41 -38.89 -15.06 31.85
N ARG A 42 -37.66 -14.76 31.40
CA ARG A 42 -36.53 -14.48 32.32
C ARG A 42 -36.62 -13.08 32.95
N ARG A 43 -37.67 -12.86 33.74
CA ARG A 43 -37.72 -11.80 34.75
C ARG A 43 -36.76 -12.16 35.88
N VAL A 44 -35.59 -11.54 35.89
CA VAL A 44 -34.74 -11.48 37.08
C VAL A 44 -35.52 -10.70 38.15
N ARG A 45 -36.09 -11.45 39.10
CA ARG A 45 -36.66 -10.90 40.33
C ARG A 45 -35.51 -10.43 41.22
N HIS A 46 -35.22 -9.14 41.21
CA HIS A 46 -34.71 -8.45 42.39
C HIS A 46 -35.61 -7.27 42.68
N GLY A 47 -36.51 -7.46 43.64
CA GLY A 47 -37.11 -6.35 44.37
C GLY A 47 -36.14 -5.92 45.46
N ILE A 48 -35.93 -4.62 45.61
CA ILE A 48 -35.81 -3.92 46.87
C ILE A 48 -36.35 -2.51 46.61
N ALA A 49 -37.43 -2.20 47.32
CA ALA A 49 -37.99 -0.88 47.46
C ALA A 49 -37.13 -0.05 48.43
N GLY A 50 -37.01 1.26 48.21
CA GLY A 50 -36.61 2.16 49.28
C GLY A 50 -36.00 3.48 48.87
N ILE A 51 -36.79 4.53 49.10
CA ILE A 51 -36.36 5.85 49.58
C ILE A 51 -35.93 6.87 48.52
N MET A 52 -36.92 7.71 48.19
CA MET A 52 -36.77 9.11 47.81
C MET A 52 -35.78 9.85 48.74
N LEU A 53 -34.74 10.40 48.15
CA LEU A 53 -34.11 11.63 48.61
C LEU A 53 -33.50 12.29 47.37
N LEU A 54 -34.11 13.40 46.94
CA LEU A 54 -33.58 14.34 45.96
C LEU A 54 -32.45 15.13 46.63
N PRO A 55 -31.17 15.01 46.22
CA PRO A 55 -30.21 16.07 46.42
C PRO A 55 -30.34 17.08 45.26
N LEU A 56 -30.16 18.35 45.62
CA LEU A 56 -30.02 19.47 44.71
C LEU A 56 -29.15 19.09 43.48
N VAL A 57 -29.71 19.26 42.29
CA VAL A 57 -28.96 19.29 41.04
C VAL A 57 -28.14 20.58 41.05
N ALA A 58 -26.92 20.51 41.58
CA ALA A 58 -25.90 21.48 41.24
C ALA A 58 -25.61 21.29 39.75
N VAL A 59 -25.87 22.34 38.96
CA VAL A 59 -25.40 22.45 37.58
C VAL A 59 -23.88 22.56 37.64
N ILE A 60 -23.21 21.41 37.73
CA ILE A 60 -21.79 21.29 37.46
C ILE A 60 -21.70 21.55 35.95
N GLY A 61 -21.18 22.73 35.59
CA GLY A 61 -20.92 23.06 34.19
C GLY A 61 -20.13 21.93 33.56
N CYS A 62 -20.54 21.50 32.38
CA CYS A 62 -19.81 20.54 31.56
C CYS A 62 -18.42 21.11 31.28
N THR A 63 -17.47 20.83 32.18
CA THR A 63 -16.06 21.16 32.03
C THR A 63 -15.56 20.30 30.89
N ASP A 64 -15.18 20.98 29.81
CA ASP A 64 -14.24 20.55 28.77
C ASP A 64 -14.27 19.04 28.51
N SER A 65 -15.06 18.61 27.52
CA SER A 65 -14.82 17.32 26.87
C SER A 65 -13.31 17.21 26.66
N PRO A 66 -12.64 16.15 27.18
CA PRO A 66 -11.20 16.02 27.01
C PRO A 66 -10.92 16.19 25.54
N ALA A 67 -10.02 17.13 25.20
CA ALA A 67 -9.60 17.34 23.83
C ALA A 67 -9.29 15.95 23.26
N HIS A 68 -10.03 15.55 22.25
CA HIS A 68 -9.83 14.24 21.65
C HIS A 68 -8.46 14.30 21.00
N ASP A 69 -7.48 13.63 21.60
CA ASP A 69 -6.13 13.56 21.06
C ASP A 69 -6.22 13.01 19.64
N PHE A 70 -5.56 13.68 18.69
CA PHE A 70 -5.51 13.24 17.31
C PHE A 70 -4.70 11.95 17.22
N SER A 71 -5.35 10.86 16.87
CA SER A 71 -4.72 9.54 16.87
C SER A 71 -4.13 9.17 15.50
N VAL A 72 -3.36 8.08 15.46
CA VAL A 72 -2.88 7.48 14.20
C VAL A 72 -4.04 7.09 13.28
N HIS A 73 -5.15 6.58 13.84
CA HIS A 73 -6.33 6.23 13.05
C HIS A 73 -6.98 7.47 12.46
N ASP A 74 -7.13 8.54 13.25
CA ASP A 74 -7.68 9.82 12.76
C ASP A 74 -6.83 10.39 11.62
N PHE A 75 -5.50 10.25 11.71
CA PHE A 75 -4.58 10.67 10.64
C PHE A 75 -4.78 9.88 9.35
N HIS A 76 -4.83 8.55 9.42
CA HIS A 76 -5.08 7.71 8.24
C HIS A 76 -6.43 8.01 7.61
N ASP A 77 -7.49 8.06 8.41
CA ASP A 77 -8.83 8.34 7.92
C ASP A 77 -8.93 9.73 7.28
N ALA A 78 -8.26 10.73 7.85
CA ALA A 78 -8.21 12.07 7.29
C ALA A 78 -7.40 12.15 5.99
N ILE A 79 -6.27 11.44 5.87
CA ILE A 79 -5.52 11.34 4.61
C ILE A 79 -6.35 10.66 3.54
N LEU A 80 -6.94 9.51 3.83
CA LEU A 80 -7.76 8.77 2.87
C LEU A 80 -8.99 9.58 2.46
N GLY A 81 -9.59 10.32 3.40
CA GLY A 81 -10.65 11.27 3.12
C GLY A 81 -10.21 12.41 2.18
N ALA A 82 -9.03 12.99 2.40
CA ALA A 82 -8.47 14.03 1.54
C ALA A 82 -8.14 13.50 0.13
N LEU A 83 -7.56 12.29 0.04
CA LEU A 83 -7.37 11.59 -1.23
C LEU A 83 -8.70 11.44 -1.95
N CYS A 84 -9.71 10.86 -1.30
CA CYS A 84 -11.03 10.67 -1.89
C CYS A 84 -11.71 11.97 -2.34
N ALA A 85 -11.54 13.05 -1.57
CA ALA A 85 -12.03 14.37 -1.99
C ALA A 85 -11.35 14.85 -3.27
N ASN A 86 -10.03 14.69 -3.38
CA ASN A 86 -9.29 15.01 -4.61
C ASN A 86 -9.65 14.09 -5.77
N LEU A 87 -9.83 12.78 -5.51
CA LEU A 87 -10.34 11.81 -6.49
C LEU A 87 -11.72 12.25 -7.03
N THR A 88 -12.62 12.71 -6.18
CA THR A 88 -13.93 13.19 -6.64
C THR A 88 -13.83 14.53 -7.37
N ALA A 89 -13.07 15.49 -6.83
CA ALA A 89 -13.00 16.85 -7.37
C ALA A 89 -12.20 16.95 -8.67
N CYS A 90 -11.03 16.34 -8.71
CA CYS A 90 -10.10 16.39 -9.84
C CYS A 90 -10.36 15.27 -10.83
N CYS A 91 -10.76 14.13 -10.29
CA CYS A 91 -10.90 12.90 -11.03
C CYS A 91 -12.34 12.43 -11.10
N GLY A 92 -13.36 13.27 -10.92
CA GLY A 92 -14.77 12.97 -11.22
C GLY A 92 -15.33 11.66 -10.64
N VAL A 93 -14.65 11.08 -9.64
CA VAL A 93 -15.01 9.77 -9.09
C VAL A 93 -16.31 9.92 -8.30
N THR A 94 -17.33 9.17 -8.71
CA THR A 94 -18.69 9.22 -8.15
C THR A 94 -18.97 8.08 -7.17
N VAL A 95 -17.97 7.68 -6.39
CA VAL A 95 -18.20 6.73 -5.27
C VAL A 95 -18.52 7.51 -3.98
N PRO A 96 -19.37 6.95 -3.11
CA PRO A 96 -19.54 7.47 -1.75
C PRO A 96 -18.19 7.58 -1.04
N ALA A 97 -17.99 8.65 -0.25
CA ALA A 97 -16.69 8.93 0.36
C ALA A 97 -16.22 7.81 1.31
N ASP A 98 -17.13 7.18 2.05
CA ASP A 98 -16.86 6.03 2.90
C ASP A 98 -16.41 4.81 2.08
N ALA A 99 -17.11 4.49 1.00
CA ALA A 99 -16.73 3.41 0.09
C ALA A 99 -15.36 3.66 -0.59
N CYS A 100 -15.06 4.92 -0.92
CA CYS A 100 -13.76 5.32 -1.44
C CYS A 100 -12.64 5.06 -0.41
N VAL A 101 -12.82 5.53 0.82
CA VAL A 101 -11.84 5.34 1.91
C VAL A 101 -11.58 3.86 2.16
N ASP A 102 -12.63 3.04 2.22
CA ASP A 102 -12.48 1.59 2.42
C ASP A 102 -11.73 0.91 1.27
N GLN A 103 -11.99 1.32 0.02
CA GLN A 103 -11.27 0.81 -1.15
C GLN A 103 -9.79 1.19 -1.11
N LEU A 104 -9.46 2.46 -0.82
CA LEU A 104 -8.07 2.90 -0.72
C LEU A 104 -7.32 2.22 0.43
N ARG A 105 -7.98 2.05 1.59
CA ARG A 105 -7.41 1.34 2.73
C ARG A 105 -7.02 -0.10 2.36
N SER A 106 -7.88 -0.80 1.62
CA SER A 106 -7.60 -2.17 1.17
C SER A 106 -6.46 -2.24 0.16
N SER A 107 -6.39 -1.28 -0.77
CA SER A 107 -5.43 -1.32 -1.86
C SER A 107 -4.04 -0.84 -1.46
N MET A 108 -3.91 0.16 -0.58
CA MET A 108 -2.62 0.67 -0.10
C MET A 108 -1.82 -0.35 0.73
N GLY A 109 -2.45 -1.45 1.16
CA GLY A 109 -1.90 -2.30 2.21
C GLY A 109 -1.58 -1.50 3.47
N ALA A 110 -2.23 -0.34 3.65
CA ALA A 110 -2.03 0.51 4.80
C ALA A 110 -2.62 -0.24 5.99
N HIS A 111 -1.74 -0.63 6.90
CA HIS A 111 -2.11 -1.26 8.17
C HIS A 111 -1.98 -0.21 9.28
N PRO A 112 -2.95 0.71 9.42
CA PRO A 112 -2.93 1.72 10.49
C PRO A 112 -2.84 1.06 11.87
N GLU A 113 -3.31 -0.19 12.01
CA GLU A 113 -3.19 -0.97 13.23
C GLU A 113 -1.72 -1.26 13.58
N LEU A 114 -0.89 -1.61 12.59
CA LEU A 114 0.54 -1.87 12.82
C LEU A 114 1.27 -0.60 13.26
N GLN A 115 0.95 0.55 12.67
CA GLN A 115 1.54 1.82 13.06
C GLN A 115 1.05 2.29 14.43
N ALA A 116 -0.25 2.15 14.72
CA ALA A 116 -0.80 2.47 16.03
C ALA A 116 -0.19 1.57 17.13
N GLU A 117 -0.02 0.28 16.86
CA GLU A 117 0.69 -0.65 17.74
C GLU A 117 2.14 -0.22 17.94
N ALA A 118 2.85 0.14 16.87
CA ALA A 118 4.23 0.61 16.94
C ALA A 118 4.37 1.89 17.77
N VAL A 119 3.42 2.82 17.67
CA VAL A 119 3.37 4.02 18.52
C VAL A 119 3.10 3.66 19.98
N ALA A 120 2.13 2.78 20.24
CA ALA A 120 1.82 2.32 21.60
C ALA A 120 3.00 1.56 22.24
N ALA A 121 3.79 0.83 21.43
CA ALA A 121 5.00 0.14 21.86
C ALA A 121 6.25 1.05 21.94
N GLY A 122 6.14 2.33 21.56
CA GLY A 122 7.25 3.28 21.56
C GLY A 122 8.29 3.07 20.45
N ARG A 123 7.96 2.27 19.43
CA ARG A 123 8.81 2.01 18.24
C ARG A 123 8.67 3.11 17.18
N LEU A 124 7.53 3.80 17.17
CA LEU A 124 7.28 5.03 16.42
C LEU A 124 6.88 6.16 17.37
N GLU A 125 7.27 7.39 17.03
CA GLU A 125 6.68 8.60 17.59
C GLU A 125 5.74 9.22 16.55
N PHE A 126 4.45 9.28 16.85
CA PHE A 126 3.48 10.02 16.04
C PHE A 126 3.49 11.50 16.43
N ARG A 127 3.63 12.38 15.44
CA ARG A 127 3.69 13.84 15.64
C ARG A 127 2.46 14.50 15.03
N GLU A 128 1.54 14.93 15.90
CA GLU A 128 0.28 15.55 15.50
C GLU A 128 0.47 16.79 14.60
N GLY A 129 1.42 17.67 14.92
CA GLY A 129 1.66 18.90 14.14
C GLY A 129 1.99 18.63 12.66
N PRO A 130 3.08 17.90 12.35
CA PRO A 130 3.39 17.44 10.99
C PRO A 130 2.27 16.63 10.34
N ALA A 131 1.59 15.76 11.11
CA ALA A 131 0.47 14.97 10.60
C ALA A 131 -0.72 15.84 10.13
N ARG A 132 -1.07 16.89 10.87
CA ARG A 132 -2.09 17.86 10.45
C ARG A 132 -1.63 18.68 9.25
N ALA A 133 -0.38 19.15 9.24
CA ALA A 133 0.17 19.90 8.12
C ALA A 133 0.15 19.09 6.80
N CYS A 134 0.42 17.79 6.89
CA CYS A 134 0.26 16.85 5.79
C CYS A 134 -1.18 16.80 5.27
N ILE A 135 -2.16 16.65 6.15
CA ILE A 135 -3.58 16.62 5.76
C ILE A 135 -4.01 17.95 5.12
N ASP A 136 -3.65 19.08 5.75
CA ASP A 136 -3.96 20.41 5.22
C ASP A 136 -3.35 20.61 3.83
N HIS A 137 -2.11 20.14 3.62
CA HIS A 137 -1.47 20.17 2.31
C HIS A 137 -2.23 19.33 1.29
N MET A 138 -2.58 18.08 1.62
CA MET A 138 -3.34 17.19 0.75
C MET A 138 -4.70 17.78 0.35
N GLN A 139 -5.40 18.41 1.30
CA GLN A 139 -6.68 19.07 1.04
C GLN A 139 -6.56 20.34 0.20
N ALA A 140 -5.38 20.98 0.20
CA ALA A 140 -5.12 22.20 -0.55
C ALA A 140 -4.54 21.96 -1.96
N LEU A 141 -4.27 20.71 -2.34
CA LEU A 141 -3.71 20.39 -3.65
C LEU A 141 -4.62 20.86 -4.79
N SER A 142 -4.03 21.50 -5.79
CA SER A 142 -4.69 21.68 -7.07
C SER A 142 -4.73 20.35 -7.84
N CYS A 143 -5.63 20.20 -8.79
CA CYS A 143 -5.71 18.98 -9.59
C CYS A 143 -4.41 18.66 -10.35
N PRO A 144 -3.72 19.63 -10.98
CA PRO A 144 -2.39 19.39 -11.56
C PRO A 144 -1.34 18.91 -10.54
N ASP A 145 -1.34 19.46 -9.33
CA ASP A 145 -0.37 19.06 -8.29
C ASP A 145 -0.69 17.66 -7.74
N PHE A 146 -1.98 17.34 -7.57
CA PHE A 146 -2.43 16.02 -7.15
C PHE A 146 -2.06 14.93 -8.18
N GLU A 147 -2.25 15.20 -9.47
CA GLU A 147 -1.84 14.30 -10.55
C GLU A 147 -0.31 14.08 -10.58
N ALA A 148 0.46 15.16 -10.41
CA ALA A 148 1.92 15.07 -10.36
C ALA A 148 2.43 14.26 -9.15
N MET A 149 1.72 14.30 -8.02
CA MET A 149 2.07 13.57 -6.82
C MET A 149 1.93 12.05 -6.99
N GLY A 150 0.87 11.59 -7.67
CA GLY A 150 0.66 10.16 -7.94
C GLY A 150 1.81 9.50 -8.72
N ALA A 151 2.50 10.25 -9.57
CA ALA A 151 3.61 9.75 -10.36
C ALA A 151 4.93 9.58 -9.57
N SER A 152 5.14 10.35 -8.50
CA SER A 152 6.38 10.30 -7.72
C SER A 152 6.33 9.27 -6.60
N GLY A 153 5.14 8.94 -6.11
CA GLY A 153 4.95 8.13 -4.90
C GLY A 153 5.46 8.80 -3.62
N ALA A 154 6.02 10.00 -3.70
CA ALA A 154 6.62 10.73 -2.58
C ALA A 154 5.66 11.81 -2.06
N TRP A 155 5.53 11.88 -0.73
CA TRP A 155 4.59 12.77 -0.04
C TRP A 155 5.36 13.65 0.96
N PRO A 156 6.18 14.62 0.49
CA PRO A 156 7.11 15.33 1.37
C PRO A 156 6.42 16.12 2.49
N ALA A 157 5.18 16.55 2.27
CA ALA A 157 4.38 17.25 3.29
C ALA A 157 4.03 16.35 4.49
N CYS A 158 4.15 15.03 4.33
CA CYS A 158 3.87 14.02 5.33
C CYS A 158 5.13 13.49 6.01
N ASP A 159 6.30 13.98 5.59
CA ASP A 159 7.57 13.69 6.24
C ASP A 159 7.52 14.16 7.70
N GLY A 160 7.91 13.27 8.61
CA GLY A 160 7.96 13.56 10.03
C GLY A 160 6.62 13.46 10.77
N ALA A 161 5.52 13.08 10.11
CA ALA A 161 4.30 12.63 10.79
C ALA A 161 4.58 11.42 11.70
N PHE A 162 5.50 10.55 11.27
CA PHE A 162 6.07 9.48 12.08
C PHE A 162 7.58 9.65 12.17
N VAL A 163 8.12 9.41 13.35
CA VAL A 163 9.57 9.34 13.58
C VAL A 163 9.91 7.94 14.09
N ALA A 164 10.71 7.24 13.32
CA ALA A 164 11.30 5.96 13.67
C ALA A 164 12.14 6.06 14.96
N LYS A 165 12.00 5.10 15.87
CA LYS A 165 12.70 5.08 17.17
C LYS A 165 13.52 3.83 17.41
N VAL A 166 13.36 2.78 16.62
CA VAL A 166 14.05 1.52 16.84
C VAL A 166 15.47 1.62 16.32
N ALA A 167 16.44 1.63 17.22
CA ALA A 167 17.85 1.57 16.85
C ALA A 167 18.19 0.23 16.17
N THR A 168 19.28 0.19 15.41
CA THR A 168 19.86 -1.06 14.90
C THR A 168 19.96 -2.13 16.00
N GLY A 169 19.44 -3.32 15.74
CA GLY A 169 19.36 -4.46 16.65
C GLY A 169 18.08 -4.54 17.50
N GLY A 170 17.20 -3.53 17.44
CA GLY A 170 15.91 -3.54 18.14
C GLY A 170 14.79 -4.26 17.37
N ASP A 171 13.73 -4.64 18.08
CA ASP A 171 12.56 -5.29 17.49
C ASP A 171 11.75 -4.31 16.63
N CYS A 172 11.29 -4.76 15.47
CA CYS A 172 10.47 -3.96 14.55
C CYS A 172 9.36 -4.81 13.91
N ALA A 173 8.26 -4.18 13.48
CA ALA A 173 7.25 -4.85 12.64
C ALA A 173 7.39 -4.50 11.16
N VAL A 174 7.84 -3.28 10.86
CA VAL A 174 8.04 -2.76 9.49
C VAL A 174 9.30 -1.89 9.43
N SER A 175 9.91 -1.77 8.25
CA SER A 175 11.16 -1.02 8.07
C SER A 175 11.07 0.45 8.47
N ALA A 176 9.88 1.05 8.41
CA ALA A 176 9.63 2.43 8.82
C ALA A 176 9.83 2.67 10.33
N GLU A 177 9.97 1.62 11.14
CA GLU A 177 10.25 1.74 12.58
C GLU A 177 11.74 1.91 12.88
N CYS A 178 12.62 1.57 11.93
CA CYS A 178 14.06 1.59 12.11
C CYS A 178 14.62 3.01 11.94
N ALA A 179 15.29 3.52 12.97
CA ALA A 179 15.68 4.93 13.08
C ALA A 179 16.82 5.34 12.14
N ASP A 180 17.66 4.39 11.73
CA ASP A 180 18.81 4.62 10.89
C ASP A 180 18.41 4.43 9.40
N ALA A 181 18.73 5.40 8.54
CA ALA A 181 18.35 5.35 7.10
C ALA A 181 18.92 4.14 6.34
N ASP A 182 20.06 3.62 6.83
CA ASP A 182 20.74 2.44 6.29
C ASP A 182 20.26 1.12 6.92
N THR A 183 19.11 1.12 7.61
CA THR A 183 18.54 -0.08 8.21
C THR A 183 17.17 -0.42 7.64
N TYR A 184 16.76 -1.68 7.81
CA TYR A 184 15.45 -2.18 7.44
C TYR A 184 14.99 -3.24 8.45
N CYS A 185 13.70 -3.55 8.45
CA CYS A 185 13.16 -4.56 9.33
C CYS A 185 13.29 -5.95 8.72
N GLU A 186 14.22 -6.76 9.22
CA GLU A 186 14.37 -8.15 8.79
C GLU A 186 13.42 -9.04 9.60
N VAL A 187 12.33 -9.47 8.95
CA VAL A 187 11.33 -10.34 9.56
C VAL A 187 11.62 -11.79 9.20
N ALA A 188 11.91 -12.62 10.20
CA ALA A 188 12.04 -14.06 10.00
C ALA A 188 10.68 -14.66 9.58
N ILE A 189 10.71 -15.68 8.71
CA ILE A 189 9.49 -16.39 8.30
C ILE A 189 8.79 -16.90 9.56
N PHE A 190 7.52 -16.54 9.75
CA PHE A 190 6.65 -16.84 10.91
C PHE A 190 6.87 -16.02 12.18
N ALA A 191 7.77 -15.04 12.21
CA ALA A 191 7.88 -14.13 13.34
C ALA A 191 6.86 -12.98 13.23
N HIS A 192 6.31 -12.56 14.38
CA HIS A 192 5.42 -11.39 14.45
C HIS A 192 6.19 -10.06 14.45
N LEU A 193 7.45 -10.09 14.89
CA LEU A 193 8.39 -8.98 14.84
C LEU A 193 9.69 -9.46 14.22
N GLY A 194 10.33 -8.58 13.46
CA GLY A 194 11.70 -8.70 12.99
C GLY A 194 12.68 -7.92 13.86
N THR A 195 13.89 -7.75 13.32
CA THR A 195 14.93 -6.91 13.94
C THR A 195 15.37 -5.85 12.94
N CYS A 196 15.58 -4.61 13.41
CA CYS A 196 16.20 -3.58 12.58
C CYS A 196 17.65 -3.95 12.33
N VAL A 197 18.00 -4.26 11.10
CA VAL A 197 19.36 -4.63 10.72
C VAL A 197 19.90 -3.68 9.66
N VAL A 198 21.22 -3.53 9.59
CA VAL A 198 21.88 -2.73 8.54
C VAL A 198 21.59 -3.39 7.20
N LYS A 199 21.23 -2.58 6.20
CA LYS A 199 21.04 -3.03 4.81
C LYS A 199 22.34 -3.69 4.33
N PRO A 200 22.27 -4.88 3.70
CA PRO A 200 23.47 -5.59 3.29
C PRO A 200 24.29 -4.78 2.26
N GLY A 201 25.61 -4.79 2.43
CA GLY A 201 26.56 -4.13 1.55
C GLY A 201 26.92 -4.99 0.34
N SER A 202 27.78 -4.47 -0.53
CA SER A 202 28.20 -5.21 -1.74
C SER A 202 28.87 -6.54 -1.39
N GLY A 203 28.33 -7.63 -1.92
CA GLY A 203 28.79 -8.99 -1.66
C GLY A 203 28.14 -9.68 -0.46
N ASP A 204 27.32 -8.99 0.32
CA ASP A 204 26.56 -9.57 1.43
C ASP A 204 25.29 -10.26 0.92
N PRO A 205 24.83 -11.36 1.56
CA PRO A 205 23.60 -12.03 1.18
C PRO A 205 22.39 -11.10 1.37
N CYS A 206 21.41 -11.21 0.48
CA CYS A 206 20.21 -10.40 0.52
C CYS A 206 18.96 -11.21 0.16
N THR A 207 17.81 -10.72 0.62
CA THR A 207 16.49 -11.24 0.26
C THR A 207 15.75 -10.24 -0.62
N HIS A 208 15.69 -8.97 -0.20
CA HIS A 208 14.98 -7.90 -0.90
C HIS A 208 15.67 -6.53 -0.82
N GLU A 209 16.35 -6.24 0.29
CA GLU A 209 16.97 -4.94 0.56
C GLU A 209 18.50 -4.99 0.38
N CYS A 210 19.07 -3.89 -0.09
CA CYS A 210 20.51 -3.65 -0.17
C CYS A 210 20.80 -2.18 0.16
N GLY A 211 22.05 -1.87 0.50
CA GLY A 211 22.49 -0.47 0.65
C GLY A 211 22.34 0.35 -0.64
N ASP A 212 22.44 1.66 -0.52
CA ASP A 212 22.23 2.59 -1.65
C ASP A 212 23.09 2.25 -2.88
N GLY A 213 22.46 2.26 -4.06
CA GLY A 213 23.11 1.94 -5.34
C GLY A 213 23.38 0.45 -5.57
N LEU A 214 22.99 -0.41 -4.63
CA LEU A 214 23.07 -1.86 -4.75
C LEU A 214 21.68 -2.45 -4.99
N VAL A 215 21.65 -3.64 -5.57
CA VAL A 215 20.42 -4.34 -5.93
C VAL A 215 20.52 -5.78 -5.46
N CYS A 216 19.40 -6.35 -5.02
CA CYS A 216 19.29 -7.76 -4.69
C CYS A 216 18.73 -8.54 -5.89
N PRO A 217 19.54 -9.31 -6.63
CA PRO A 217 19.05 -10.12 -7.74
C PRO A 217 17.97 -11.09 -7.25
N SER A 218 16.91 -11.27 -8.03
CA SER A 218 15.66 -11.95 -7.63
C SER A 218 15.79 -13.46 -7.31
N LYS A 219 17.00 -14.01 -7.19
CA LYS A 219 17.23 -15.42 -6.86
C LYS A 219 17.49 -15.56 -5.36
N ARG A 220 16.85 -16.53 -4.70
CA ARG A 220 17.15 -16.86 -3.30
C ARG A 220 18.63 -17.19 -3.14
N GLY A 221 19.27 -16.62 -2.12
CA GLY A 221 20.72 -16.73 -1.92
C GLY A 221 21.54 -15.82 -2.84
N SER A 222 20.93 -14.76 -3.39
CA SER A 222 21.69 -13.71 -4.07
C SER A 222 22.41 -12.83 -3.07
N PHE A 223 23.41 -12.15 -3.58
CA PHE A 223 24.20 -11.18 -2.86
C PHE A 223 23.89 -9.80 -3.41
N CYS A 224 23.96 -8.77 -2.57
CA CYS A 224 23.88 -7.39 -3.02
C CYS A 224 25.02 -7.12 -3.99
N VAL A 225 24.67 -6.62 -5.17
CA VAL A 225 25.64 -6.26 -6.20
C VAL A 225 25.39 -4.83 -6.63
N ALA A 226 26.41 -4.15 -7.13
CA ALA A 226 26.22 -2.85 -7.75
C ALA A 226 25.23 -2.98 -8.92
N ALA A 227 24.28 -2.06 -9.00
CA ALA A 227 23.46 -1.93 -10.19
C ALA A 227 24.38 -1.70 -11.41
N LYS A 228 24.08 -2.39 -12.51
CA LYS A 228 24.92 -2.41 -13.71
C LYS A 228 24.67 -1.18 -14.56
N PRO A 229 25.72 -0.52 -15.09
CA PRO A 229 25.54 0.56 -16.06
C PRO A 229 25.04 0.01 -17.40
N ASN A 230 24.48 0.89 -18.22
CA ASN A 230 24.04 0.57 -19.57
C ASN A 230 25.19 -0.04 -20.40
N GLY A 231 24.87 -1.05 -21.21
CA GLY A 231 25.78 -1.84 -22.03
C GLY A 231 26.29 -3.14 -21.38
N GLN A 232 25.98 -3.40 -20.10
CA GLN A 232 26.34 -4.67 -19.44
C GLN A 232 25.22 -5.70 -19.47
N ALA A 233 25.58 -6.98 -19.53
CA ALA A 233 24.61 -8.06 -19.47
C ALA A 233 23.78 -8.05 -18.17
N CYS A 234 22.47 -8.26 -18.24
CA CYS A 234 21.54 -8.23 -17.12
C CYS A 234 20.60 -9.44 -17.13
N GLU A 235 19.98 -9.73 -15.98
CA GLU A 235 19.00 -10.83 -15.83
C GLU A 235 17.59 -10.33 -15.52
N SER A 236 17.46 -9.04 -15.17
CA SER A 236 16.21 -8.38 -14.81
C SER A 236 16.42 -6.87 -14.80
N ASP A 237 15.36 -6.11 -14.95
CA ASP A 237 15.32 -4.63 -14.86
C ASP A 237 16.02 -4.09 -13.61
N ARG A 238 15.76 -4.70 -12.45
CA ARG A 238 16.40 -4.33 -11.18
C ARG A 238 17.91 -4.48 -11.17
N ALA A 239 18.51 -5.22 -12.11
CA ALA A 239 19.95 -5.37 -12.17
C ALA A 239 20.63 -4.12 -12.77
N CYS A 240 19.88 -3.22 -13.38
CA CYS A 240 20.37 -2.09 -14.17
C CYS A 240 20.19 -0.76 -13.42
N LEU A 241 21.16 0.15 -13.55
CA LEU A 241 21.07 1.52 -13.02
C LEU A 241 19.91 2.30 -13.65
N SER A 242 19.58 2.00 -14.91
CA SER A 242 18.42 2.56 -15.63
C SER A 242 17.09 1.98 -15.15
N GLY A 243 17.11 0.88 -14.40
CA GLY A 243 15.92 0.09 -14.08
C GLY A 243 15.35 -0.66 -15.28
N TYR A 244 16.11 -0.87 -16.37
CA TYR A 244 15.64 -1.57 -17.56
C TYR A 244 16.70 -2.50 -18.16
N CYS A 245 16.29 -3.76 -18.39
CA CYS A 245 17.09 -4.83 -18.96
C CYS A 245 16.52 -5.24 -20.34
N ASN A 246 17.16 -4.76 -21.40
CA ASN A 246 16.70 -4.97 -22.78
C ASN A 246 17.06 -6.37 -23.28
N ASP A 247 16.06 -7.13 -23.73
CA ASP A 247 16.18 -8.49 -24.27
C ASP A 247 16.16 -8.55 -25.82
N SER A 248 16.20 -7.40 -26.49
CA SER A 248 16.12 -7.28 -27.94
C SER A 248 17.44 -7.70 -28.61
N GLY A 249 17.50 -8.93 -29.14
CA GLY A 249 18.64 -9.40 -29.94
C GLY A 249 19.36 -10.63 -29.41
N GLY A 250 18.80 -11.32 -28.42
CA GLY A 250 19.33 -12.60 -27.90
C GLY A 250 20.37 -12.46 -26.78
N GLU A 251 20.82 -11.24 -26.50
CA GLU A 251 21.59 -10.89 -25.29
C GLU A 251 20.77 -9.90 -24.48
N THR A 252 20.62 -10.17 -23.17
CA THR A 252 19.95 -9.26 -22.25
C THR A 252 20.96 -8.25 -21.71
N ILE A 253 20.86 -6.98 -22.10
CA ILE A 253 21.79 -5.91 -21.69
C ILE A 253 21.06 -4.74 -21.05
N CYS A 254 21.67 -4.12 -20.04
CA CYS A 254 21.15 -2.88 -19.47
C CYS A 254 21.15 -1.79 -20.54
N SER A 255 20.05 -1.08 -20.68
CA SER A 255 19.97 0.09 -21.54
C SER A 255 19.06 1.13 -20.90
N ASP A 256 19.11 2.36 -21.43
CA ASP A 256 18.01 3.27 -21.17
C ASP A 256 16.76 2.72 -21.87
N PRO A 257 15.56 2.95 -21.32
CA PRO A 257 14.33 2.79 -22.07
C PRO A 257 14.34 3.68 -23.32
N GLU A 258 13.79 3.16 -24.40
CA GLU A 258 13.72 3.77 -25.72
C GLU A 258 12.92 5.07 -25.70
N ALA A 259 13.39 6.06 -26.47
CA ALA A 259 12.72 7.35 -26.61
C ALA A 259 11.49 7.24 -27.53
N ASN A 260 10.55 8.18 -27.40
CA ASN A 260 9.39 8.24 -28.30
C ASN A 260 9.81 8.30 -29.78
N GLY A 261 9.14 7.51 -30.61
CA GLY A 261 9.42 7.31 -32.03
C GLY A 261 10.40 6.18 -32.35
N GLN A 262 11.08 5.58 -31.35
CA GLN A 262 11.94 4.41 -31.57
C GLN A 262 11.13 3.11 -31.62
N PRO A 263 11.57 2.09 -32.38
CA PRO A 263 10.90 0.78 -32.41
C PRO A 263 10.82 0.14 -31.03
N CYS A 264 9.73 -0.59 -30.77
CA CYS A 264 9.53 -1.33 -29.52
C CYS A 264 8.78 -2.63 -29.74
N ALA A 265 8.86 -3.53 -28.77
CA ALA A 265 8.13 -4.80 -28.71
C ALA A 265 7.11 -4.85 -27.55
N ASN A 266 7.33 -4.07 -26.49
CA ASN A 266 6.44 -3.96 -25.34
C ASN A 266 6.69 -2.65 -24.57
N ASP A 267 5.80 -2.34 -23.63
CA ASP A 267 5.78 -1.07 -22.91
C ASP A 267 6.98 -0.82 -22.01
N SER A 268 7.55 -1.88 -21.41
CA SER A 268 8.73 -1.76 -20.56
C SER A 268 9.95 -1.23 -21.32
N GLN A 269 9.95 -1.40 -22.66
CA GLN A 269 11.02 -0.89 -23.50
C GLN A 269 10.99 0.62 -23.65
N CYS A 270 9.86 1.29 -23.38
CA CYS A 270 9.68 2.70 -23.67
C CYS A 270 9.85 3.56 -22.42
N LYS A 271 10.51 4.72 -22.56
CA LYS A 271 10.73 5.65 -21.44
C LYS A 271 9.45 6.13 -20.76
N GLU A 272 8.37 6.27 -21.53
CA GLU A 272 7.05 6.62 -21.00
C GLU A 272 6.17 5.41 -20.71
N GLY A 273 6.67 4.19 -20.93
CA GLY A 273 5.93 2.96 -20.64
C GLY A 273 4.78 2.68 -21.59
N ASN A 274 4.89 3.05 -22.87
CA ASN A 274 3.88 2.77 -23.90
C ASN A 274 4.52 2.47 -25.27
N CYS A 275 4.28 1.26 -25.76
CA CYS A 275 4.65 0.80 -27.09
C CYS A 275 3.41 0.79 -28.00
N ASP A 276 3.32 1.77 -28.90
CA ASP A 276 2.16 1.91 -29.78
C ASP A 276 2.14 0.83 -30.87
N THR A 277 1.47 -0.27 -30.56
CA THR A 277 1.28 -1.41 -31.47
C THR A 277 0.39 -1.10 -32.67
N SER A 278 -0.24 0.08 -32.72
CA SER A 278 -1.00 0.52 -33.90
C SER A 278 -0.12 1.06 -35.03
N SER A 279 1.16 1.36 -34.75
CA SER A 279 2.16 1.73 -35.74
C SER A 279 2.79 0.47 -36.39
N ASP A 280 3.19 0.57 -37.67
CA ASP A 280 3.90 -0.51 -38.40
C ASP A 280 5.26 -0.01 -38.92
N PRO A 281 6.39 -0.33 -38.25
CA PRO A 281 6.50 -1.17 -37.04
C PRO A 281 6.02 -0.46 -35.76
N PRO A 282 5.75 -1.18 -34.66
CA PRO A 282 5.42 -0.57 -33.36
C PRO A 282 6.55 0.35 -32.89
N VAL A 283 6.17 1.50 -32.33
CA VAL A 283 7.12 2.50 -31.83
C VAL A 283 6.72 3.00 -30.45
N CYS A 284 7.70 3.37 -29.63
CA CYS A 284 7.47 4.04 -28.38
C CYS A 284 6.71 5.34 -28.64
N ALA A 285 5.67 5.58 -27.86
CA ALA A 285 4.89 6.80 -27.97
C ALA A 285 4.65 7.36 -26.58
N PRO A 286 4.37 8.67 -26.48
CA PRO A 286 3.83 9.19 -25.26
C PRO A 286 2.60 8.42 -24.86
N LYS A 287 2.39 8.22 -23.56
CA LYS A 287 1.13 7.68 -23.09
C LYS A 287 -0.01 8.59 -23.54
N ARG A 288 -1.08 8.00 -24.06
CA ARG A 288 -2.20 8.72 -24.64
C ARG A 288 -2.89 9.56 -23.57
N PRO A 289 -3.25 10.82 -23.89
CA PRO A 289 -3.95 11.66 -22.95
C PRO A 289 -5.34 11.10 -22.67
N ASN A 290 -5.82 11.41 -21.48
CA ASN A 290 -7.20 11.30 -21.06
C ASN A 290 -8.21 11.67 -22.18
N GLY A 291 -9.13 10.75 -22.49
CA GLY A 291 -10.16 10.85 -23.54
C GLY A 291 -9.75 10.34 -24.93
N ALA A 292 -8.47 10.06 -25.18
CA ALA A 292 -8.03 9.44 -26.44
C ALA A 292 -8.52 7.99 -26.55
N THR A 293 -8.73 7.45 -27.75
CA THR A 293 -9.04 6.02 -27.93
C THR A 293 -7.86 5.15 -27.46
N CYS A 294 -8.15 3.99 -26.88
CA CYS A 294 -7.16 3.03 -26.40
C CYS A 294 -7.61 1.60 -26.68
N THR A 295 -6.69 0.63 -26.63
CA THR A 295 -7.03 -0.80 -26.60
C THR A 295 -6.58 -1.51 -25.33
N ALA A 296 -5.63 -0.94 -24.60
CA ALA A 296 -5.16 -1.42 -23.30
C ALA A 296 -4.85 -0.24 -22.34
N GLY A 297 -4.85 -0.51 -21.03
CA GLY A 297 -4.71 0.53 -19.99
C GLY A 297 -3.34 1.17 -19.94
N ASP A 298 -2.31 0.39 -20.22
CA ASP A 298 -0.91 0.78 -20.30
C ASP A 298 -0.64 1.84 -21.40
N GLU A 299 -1.45 1.87 -22.47
CA GLU A 299 -1.44 2.94 -23.48
C GLU A 299 -1.79 4.32 -22.91
N CYS A 300 -2.46 4.39 -21.76
CA CYS A 300 -3.03 5.61 -21.22
C CYS A 300 -2.15 6.22 -20.14
N ALA A 301 -2.07 7.56 -20.09
CA ALA A 301 -1.25 8.28 -19.11
C ALA A 301 -1.59 7.91 -17.66
N ASN A 302 -2.84 7.51 -17.45
CA ASN A 302 -3.38 7.08 -16.16
C ASN A 302 -3.43 5.56 -15.96
N GLY A 303 -2.91 4.74 -16.88
CA GLY A 303 -2.96 3.27 -16.75
C GLY A 303 -4.35 2.63 -16.96
N ALA A 304 -5.38 3.39 -17.36
CA ALA A 304 -6.76 2.93 -17.43
C ALA A 304 -7.42 3.18 -18.80
N CYS A 305 -7.82 2.08 -19.44
CA CYS A 305 -8.56 2.06 -20.70
C CYS A 305 -9.96 1.51 -20.44
N VAL A 306 -10.99 2.35 -20.57
CA VAL A 306 -12.37 2.03 -20.14
C VAL A 306 -13.36 2.10 -21.29
N ASP A 307 -14.31 1.15 -21.33
CA ASP A 307 -15.46 1.23 -22.23
C ASP A 307 -16.54 2.11 -21.60
N HIS A 308 -16.89 3.18 -22.31
CA HIS A 308 -18.01 4.01 -21.92
C HIS A 308 -19.33 3.35 -22.34
N GLN A 309 -20.01 2.75 -21.36
CA GLN A 309 -21.41 2.30 -21.47
C GLN A 309 -21.68 1.16 -22.49
N GLY A 310 -20.71 0.28 -22.72
CA GLY A 310 -20.90 -0.86 -23.63
C GLY A 310 -20.88 -0.45 -25.11
N SER A 311 -20.25 0.68 -25.42
CA SER A 311 -20.16 1.22 -26.79
C SER A 311 -19.21 0.40 -27.66
N GLY A 312 -18.31 -0.37 -27.05
CA GLY A 312 -17.20 -1.03 -27.74
C GLY A 312 -16.07 -0.08 -28.16
N VAL A 313 -16.18 1.21 -27.83
CA VAL A 313 -15.11 2.20 -27.98
C VAL A 313 -14.48 2.42 -26.62
N TYR A 314 -13.24 1.98 -26.48
CA TYR A 314 -12.45 2.23 -25.29
C TYR A 314 -11.71 3.54 -25.46
N THR A 315 -11.77 4.38 -24.44
CA THR A 315 -10.93 5.58 -24.37
C THR A 315 -10.15 5.56 -23.08
N CYS A 316 -8.94 6.12 -23.14
CA CYS A 316 -8.18 6.48 -21.97
C CYS A 316 -9.11 7.26 -21.09
N ALA A 317 -9.29 6.76 -19.89
CA ALA A 317 -10.15 7.39 -18.92
C ALA A 317 -9.84 8.89 -18.85
N SER A 318 -10.84 9.78 -18.80
CA SER A 318 -10.53 11.18 -18.42
C SER A 318 -10.00 11.16 -16.99
N ALA A 319 -9.36 12.19 -16.42
CA ALA A 319 -8.95 12.12 -15.00
C ALA A 319 -10.13 11.69 -14.09
N ALA A 320 -11.38 11.96 -14.51
CA ALA A 320 -12.64 11.31 -14.11
C ALA A 320 -12.59 9.78 -13.77
N SER A 321 -11.68 9.08 -14.41
CA SER A 321 -11.35 7.67 -14.33
C SER A 321 -9.82 7.43 -14.39
N GLY A 322 -9.04 8.53 -14.36
CA GLY A 322 -7.58 8.60 -14.51
C GLY A 322 -6.85 8.90 -13.22
N CYS A 323 -7.57 8.93 -12.12
CA CYS A 323 -6.98 8.58 -10.84
C CYS A 323 -6.88 7.05 -10.70
N SER A 324 -6.01 6.43 -11.51
CA SER A 324 -5.41 5.19 -11.05
C SER A 324 -4.39 5.61 -10.00
N ILE A 325 -4.76 5.52 -8.73
CA ILE A 325 -3.73 5.36 -7.73
C ILE A 325 -3.21 3.94 -7.98
N SER A 326 -2.06 3.83 -8.65
CA SER A 326 -1.31 2.57 -8.67
C SER A 326 -0.89 2.32 -7.22
N LEU A 327 -1.72 1.55 -6.51
CA LEU A 327 -1.53 1.13 -5.13
C LEU A 327 -0.72 -0.14 -5.07
#